data_AF-A0AB33WNG3-F1
#
_entry.id   AF-A0AB33WNG3-F1
#
_cell.length_a   1.000
_cell.length_b   1.000
_cell.length_c   1.000
_cell.angle_alpha   90.00
_cell.angle_beta   90.00
_cell.angle_gamma   90.00
#
_symmetry.space_group_name_H-M   'P 1'
#
loop_
_entity.id
_entity.type
_entity.pdbx_description
1 polymer ?
#
loop_
_entity_poly.entity_id
_entity_poly.type
_entity_poly.pdbx_seq_one_letter_code
_entity_poly.pdbx_strand_id
1 'polypeptide(L)'
;MRLHLVGCGLSGMRTWGLWINTGREVGNMKKVQRSAIVGLCLAAAISGLSGCNDPGYKVTGDNKKELDQYSANREGAIAYLLKTTAYVGEIKAMKSLPVGAALPAQHKKMLDLRAEGDALGDMFSPLSYCRGAGYKAQEYWSVVAGNIRTETPEDALAAYVEEAKNCQDQIDNGPKSKTYIETDIDKKPPVDGCLKIISLGSEEKVQGWSCSTELLSKK
;
A
#
# COMPACT_ATOMS: atom_id res chain seq x y z
N MET A 1 6.81 36.37 50.56
CA MET A 1 7.89 35.43 50.92
C MET A 1 7.63 34.09 50.25
N ARG A 2 8.65 33.58 49.56
CA ARG A 2 8.91 32.20 49.11
C ARG A 2 7.98 31.50 48.10
N LEU A 3 8.58 31.33 46.90
CA LEU A 3 8.45 30.22 45.95
C LEU A 3 8.44 28.84 46.62
N HIS A 4 7.75 27.88 46.00
CA HIS A 4 8.36 26.67 45.43
C HIS A 4 7.54 26.14 44.24
N LEU A 5 8.25 25.47 43.36
CA LEU A 5 7.98 25.13 41.95
C LEU A 5 8.13 23.59 41.80
N VAL A 6 7.58 23.03 40.72
CA VAL A 6 7.84 21.69 40.13
C VAL A 6 7.04 20.50 40.73
N GLY A 7 6.43 19.58 39.97
CA GLY A 7 6.47 19.29 38.53
C GLY A 7 5.29 18.39 38.08
N CYS A 8 4.85 18.56 36.83
CA CYS A 8 5.05 17.65 35.67
C CYS A 8 4.16 16.39 35.65
N GLY A 9 3.24 16.38 34.68
CA GLY A 9 2.44 15.21 34.30
C GLY A 9 1.43 15.50 33.18
N LEU A 10 1.89 16.02 32.03
CA LEU A 10 1.09 16.17 30.81
C LEU A 10 1.54 15.10 29.79
N SER A 11 0.66 14.13 29.48
CA SER A 11 0.77 13.20 28.36
C SER A 11 -0.64 12.68 28.04
N GLY A 12 -1.17 12.70 26.82
CA GLY A 12 -0.69 13.26 25.57
C GLY A 12 -1.89 13.67 24.72
N MET A 13 -1.88 14.91 24.23
CA MET A 13 -2.71 15.34 23.13
C MET A 13 -1.89 15.12 21.85
N ARG A 14 -2.31 14.16 21.01
CA ARG A 14 -1.79 13.98 19.65
C ARG A 14 -2.20 15.19 18.81
N THR A 15 -1.34 16.21 18.80
CA THR A 15 -1.41 17.35 17.89
C THR A 15 -1.14 16.88 16.47
N TRP A 16 -2.19 16.80 15.65
CA TRP A 16 -2.06 16.84 14.19
C TRP A 16 -1.73 18.28 13.79
N GLY A 17 -0.43 18.57 13.70
CA GLY A 17 0.09 19.90 13.40
C GLY A 17 1.06 19.87 12.23
N LEU A 18 0.68 20.57 11.18
CA LEU A 18 1.55 21.42 10.35
C LEU A 18 2.72 20.75 9.60
N TRP A 19 2.51 20.50 8.30
CA TRP A 19 3.61 20.53 7.31
C TRP A 19 3.18 21.39 6.12
N ILE A 20 3.41 22.70 6.22
CA ILE A 20 3.51 23.62 5.08
C ILE A 20 4.80 24.42 5.28
N ASN A 21 5.81 24.09 4.47
CA ASN A 21 6.72 25.00 3.75
C ASN A 21 8.10 24.36 3.59
N THR A 22 8.39 23.96 2.37
CA THR A 22 9.63 24.36 1.67
C THR A 22 9.35 24.26 0.19
N GLY A 23 9.20 25.42 -0.46
CA GLY A 23 9.30 25.51 -1.90
C GLY A 23 10.69 25.07 -2.33
N ARG A 24 10.76 24.18 -3.31
CA ARG A 24 11.96 24.00 -4.13
C ARG A 24 11.55 23.81 -5.57
N GLU A 25 12.16 24.65 -6.39
CA GLU A 25 11.92 24.84 -7.81
C GLU A 25 12.04 23.57 -8.64
N VAL A 26 11.25 23.58 -9.72
CA VAL A 26 11.26 22.62 -10.81
C VAL A 26 12.64 22.62 -11.48
N GLY A 27 13.35 21.50 -11.39
CA GLY A 27 14.65 21.29 -12.00
C GLY A 27 14.73 19.98 -12.78
N ASN A 28 14.34 20.04 -14.06
CA ASN A 28 14.90 19.29 -15.18
C ASN A 28 15.40 17.84 -14.91
N MET A 29 14.53 16.85 -15.09
CA MET A 29 14.92 15.42 -15.12
C MET A 29 15.81 15.13 -16.34
N LYS A 30 17.13 15.31 -16.17
CA LYS A 30 18.12 14.69 -17.05
C LYS A 30 18.10 13.17 -16.84
N LYS A 31 17.94 12.45 -17.95
CA LYS A 31 18.06 10.99 -18.08
C LYS A 31 19.20 10.45 -17.22
N VAL A 32 18.87 9.72 -16.16
CA VAL A 32 19.85 8.92 -15.42
C VAL A 32 20.22 7.74 -16.33
N GLN A 33 21.47 7.72 -16.78
CA GLN A 33 22.05 6.59 -17.48
C GLN A 33 21.92 5.33 -16.63
N ARG A 34 21.29 4.30 -17.18
CA ARG A 34 21.28 2.94 -16.62
C ARG A 34 22.73 2.44 -16.62
N SER A 35 23.39 2.52 -15.48
CA SER A 35 24.63 1.78 -15.24
C SER A 35 24.26 0.31 -15.12
N ALA A 36 24.72 -0.48 -16.08
CA ALA A 36 24.67 -1.93 -16.04
C ALA A 36 25.55 -2.42 -14.89
N ILE A 37 24.97 -2.66 -13.72
CA ILE A 37 25.61 -3.47 -12.68
C ILE A 37 25.18 -4.91 -12.95
N VAL A 38 26.04 -5.61 -13.68
CA VAL A 38 26.13 -7.06 -13.67
C VAL A 38 26.49 -7.46 -12.23
N GLY A 39 25.47 -7.87 -11.47
CA GLY A 39 25.60 -8.36 -10.10
C GLY A 39 25.37 -9.86 -10.07
N LEU A 40 26.47 -10.61 -10.16
CA LEU A 40 26.56 -12.05 -9.94
C LEU A 40 25.88 -12.48 -8.63
N CYS A 41 25.30 -13.68 -8.68
CA CYS A 41 25.15 -14.63 -7.56
C CYS A 41 24.20 -14.26 -6.41
N LEU A 42 22.95 -14.72 -6.52
CA LEU A 42 22.18 -15.17 -5.35
C LEU A 42 21.50 -16.53 -5.60
N ALA A 43 22.20 -17.45 -6.27
CA ALA A 43 21.87 -18.88 -6.27
C ALA A 43 22.38 -19.61 -5.01
N ALA A 44 22.89 -18.87 -4.00
CA ALA A 44 23.62 -19.44 -2.86
C ALA A 44 23.06 -19.02 -1.49
N ALA A 45 21.75 -18.80 -1.38
CA ALA A 45 21.06 -18.65 -0.09
C ALA A 45 19.94 -19.70 0.10
N ILE A 46 20.03 -20.83 -0.61
CA ILE A 46 19.14 -22.00 -0.44
C ILE A 46 19.92 -23.20 0.12
N SER A 47 21.24 -23.06 0.34
CA SER A 47 22.12 -24.11 0.86
C SER A 47 21.85 -24.51 2.32
N GLY A 48 20.92 -23.84 3.00
CA GLY A 48 20.47 -24.18 4.35
C GLY A 48 19.16 -24.97 4.42
N LEU A 49 18.49 -25.23 3.29
CA LEU A 49 17.21 -25.95 3.28
C LEU A 49 17.42 -27.47 3.32
N SER A 50 17.80 -27.97 4.49
CA SER A 50 17.80 -29.42 4.80
C SER A 50 16.40 -30.06 4.77
N GLY A 51 15.35 -29.29 4.47
CA GLY A 51 13.97 -29.75 4.24
C GLY A 51 13.44 -29.67 2.80
N CYS A 52 14.18 -29.10 1.84
CA CYS A 52 13.75 -29.04 0.42
C CYS A 52 14.22 -30.23 -0.44
N ASN A 53 15.00 -31.15 0.14
CA ASN A 53 15.39 -32.42 -0.49
C ASN A 53 14.58 -33.61 0.03
N ASP A 54 13.56 -33.39 0.86
CA ASP A 54 12.59 -34.42 1.21
C ASP A 54 11.62 -34.58 0.01
N PRO A 55 11.53 -35.77 -0.60
CA PRO A 55 10.82 -36.01 -1.86
C PRO A 55 9.32 -35.63 -1.84
N GLY A 56 8.73 -35.38 -0.66
CA GLY A 56 7.33 -34.94 -0.53
C GLY A 56 7.10 -33.44 -0.37
N TYR A 57 8.13 -32.58 -0.50
CA TYR A 57 7.99 -31.12 -0.46
C TYR A 57 8.52 -30.50 -1.75
N LYS A 58 7.65 -29.83 -2.50
CA LYS A 58 7.99 -29.22 -3.79
C LYS A 58 7.80 -27.71 -3.73
N VAL A 59 8.87 -26.94 -3.84
CA VAL A 59 8.77 -25.48 -3.98
C VAL A 59 8.18 -25.15 -5.35
N THR A 60 7.10 -24.37 -5.38
CA THR A 60 6.39 -24.01 -6.61
C THR A 60 6.54 -22.55 -7.01
N GLY A 61 7.05 -21.70 -6.13
CA GLY A 61 7.38 -20.32 -6.45
C GLY A 61 7.58 -19.46 -5.22
N ASP A 62 7.62 -18.14 -5.44
CA ASP A 62 7.69 -17.11 -4.42
C ASP A 62 6.81 -15.91 -4.81
N ASN A 63 6.73 -14.90 -3.94
CA ASN A 63 6.04 -13.65 -4.24
C ASN A 63 6.98 -12.53 -4.72
N LYS A 64 8.13 -12.86 -5.35
CA LYS A 64 9.12 -11.85 -5.79
C LYS A 64 8.51 -10.75 -6.66
N LYS A 65 7.62 -11.11 -7.60
CA LYS A 65 6.95 -10.12 -8.47
C LYS A 65 6.16 -9.08 -7.67
N GLU A 66 5.47 -9.50 -6.62
CA GLU A 66 4.71 -8.63 -5.72
C GLU A 66 5.67 -7.70 -4.94
N LEU A 67 6.75 -8.25 -4.39
CA LEU A 67 7.78 -7.48 -3.68
C LEU A 67 8.44 -6.43 -4.59
N ASP A 68 8.79 -6.81 -5.82
CA ASP A 68 9.42 -5.93 -6.80
C ASP A 68 8.44 -4.82 -7.23
N GLN A 69 7.16 -5.15 -7.46
CA GLN A 69 6.12 -4.16 -7.77
C GLN A 69 5.89 -3.18 -6.62
N TYR A 70 5.81 -3.67 -5.38
CA TYR A 70 5.68 -2.82 -4.20
C TYR A 70 6.87 -1.87 -4.09
N SER A 71 8.10 -2.40 -4.16
CA SER A 71 9.33 -1.63 -4.02
C SER A 71 9.47 -0.55 -5.10
N ALA A 72 9.07 -0.86 -6.34
CA ALA A 72 9.12 0.10 -7.45
C ALA A 72 8.14 1.27 -7.28
N ASN A 73 7.01 1.06 -6.61
CA ASN A 73 5.92 2.05 -6.53
C ASN A 73 5.75 2.71 -5.16
N ARG A 74 6.39 2.20 -4.10
CA ARG A 74 6.20 2.67 -2.72
C ARG A 74 6.40 4.18 -2.55
N GLU A 75 7.51 4.73 -3.05
CA GLU A 75 7.79 6.17 -2.94
C GLU A 75 6.78 7.01 -3.73
N GLY A 76 6.34 6.50 -4.89
CA GLY A 76 5.26 7.09 -5.66
C GLY A 76 3.94 7.09 -4.89
N ALA A 77 3.61 6.01 -4.19
CA ALA A 77 2.42 5.90 -3.37
C ALA A 77 2.43 6.86 -2.16
N ILE A 78 3.59 7.08 -1.52
CA ILE A 78 3.75 8.09 -0.46
C ILE A 78 3.41 9.49 -0.99
N ALA A 79 4.05 9.88 -2.09
CA ALA A 79 3.81 11.20 -2.70
C ALA A 79 2.35 11.35 -3.15
N TYR A 80 1.78 10.29 -3.72
CA TYR A 80 0.41 10.23 -4.17
C TYR A 80 -0.60 10.39 -3.02
N LEU A 81 -0.40 9.68 -1.91
CA LEU A 81 -1.28 9.74 -0.75
C LEU A 81 -1.27 11.14 -0.13
N LEU A 82 -0.10 11.75 0.01
CA LEU A 82 0.05 13.14 0.48
C LEU A 82 -0.71 14.12 -0.42
N LYS A 83 -0.52 14.01 -1.74
CA LYS A 83 -1.18 14.85 -2.74
C LYS A 83 -2.70 14.69 -2.71
N THR A 84 -3.19 13.46 -2.67
CA THR A 84 -4.63 13.18 -2.64
C THR A 84 -5.27 13.71 -1.35
N THR A 85 -4.59 13.54 -0.21
CA THR A 85 -5.04 14.07 1.09
C THR A 85 -5.13 15.59 1.08
N ALA A 86 -4.15 16.26 0.47
CA ALA A 86 -4.18 17.72 0.33
C ALA A 86 -5.40 18.17 -0.50
N TYR A 87 -5.68 17.53 -1.64
CA TYR A 87 -6.81 17.91 -2.50
C TYR A 87 -8.17 17.60 -1.86
N VAL A 88 -8.29 16.49 -1.13
CA VAL A 88 -9.51 16.23 -0.34
C VAL A 88 -9.67 17.27 0.77
N GLY A 89 -8.57 17.67 1.41
CA GLY A 89 -8.55 18.76 2.39
C GLY A 89 -8.99 20.11 1.80
N GLU A 90 -8.54 20.44 0.59
CA GLU A 90 -9.00 21.62 -0.16
C GLU A 90 -10.51 21.57 -0.38
N ILE A 91 -11.05 20.42 -0.84
CA ILE A 91 -12.49 20.24 -1.06
C ILE A 91 -13.27 20.44 0.24
N LYS A 92 -12.82 19.79 1.33
CA LYS A 92 -13.46 19.89 2.65
C LYS A 92 -13.47 21.33 3.19
N ALA A 93 -12.46 22.13 2.88
CA ALA A 93 -12.35 23.51 3.32
C ALA A 93 -13.16 24.51 2.47
N MET A 94 -13.75 24.08 1.35
CA MET A 94 -14.54 24.97 0.50
C MET A 94 -15.83 25.41 1.21
N LYS A 95 -16.06 26.73 1.23
CA LYS A 95 -17.31 27.31 1.75
C LYS A 95 -18.47 27.26 0.74
N SER A 96 -18.14 27.16 -0.54
CA SER A 96 -19.07 27.11 -1.66
C SER A 96 -18.43 26.41 -2.83
N LEU A 97 -19.25 25.80 -3.70
CA LEU A 97 -18.75 25.19 -4.92
C LEU A 97 -18.11 26.22 -5.85
N PRO A 98 -17.02 25.85 -6.55
CA PRO A 98 -16.47 26.69 -7.60
C PRO A 98 -17.50 26.87 -8.72
N VAL A 99 -17.44 28.00 -9.41
CA VAL A 99 -18.36 28.37 -10.50
C VAL A 99 -17.60 28.61 -11.80
N GLY A 100 -18.33 28.58 -12.93
CA GLY A 100 -17.75 28.78 -14.25
C GLY A 100 -16.68 27.73 -14.57
N ALA A 101 -15.56 28.17 -15.16
CA ALA A 101 -14.47 27.28 -15.58
C ALA A 101 -13.74 26.54 -14.43
N ALA A 102 -13.87 27.03 -13.19
CA ALA A 102 -13.21 26.41 -12.03
C ALA A 102 -13.86 25.07 -11.63
N LEU A 103 -15.17 24.91 -11.85
CA LEU A 103 -15.88 23.66 -11.56
C LEU A 103 -15.39 22.46 -12.41
N PRO A 104 -15.37 22.54 -13.75
CA PRO A 104 -14.83 21.46 -14.57
C PRO A 104 -13.32 21.27 -14.39
N ALA A 105 -12.57 22.33 -14.06
CA ALA A 105 -11.15 22.19 -13.73
C ALA A 105 -10.93 21.36 -12.45
N GLN A 106 -11.72 21.60 -11.40
CA GLN A 106 -11.69 20.79 -10.19
C GLN A 106 -12.10 19.34 -10.47
N HIS A 107 -13.12 19.12 -11.30
CA HIS A 107 -13.51 17.77 -11.70
C HIS A 107 -12.38 17.04 -12.44
N LYS A 108 -11.73 17.72 -13.40
CA LYS A 108 -10.57 17.18 -14.11
C LYS A 108 -9.44 16.84 -13.14
N LYS A 109 -9.13 17.71 -12.18
CA LYS A 109 -8.11 17.49 -11.14
C LYS A 109 -8.34 16.18 -10.37
N MET A 110 -9.60 15.88 -10.02
CA MET A 110 -9.96 14.65 -9.31
C MET A 110 -9.91 13.40 -10.20
N LEU A 111 -10.24 13.53 -11.50
CA LEU A 111 -10.06 12.43 -12.46
C LEU A 111 -8.58 12.13 -12.70
N ASP A 112 -7.75 13.17 -12.80
CA ASP A 112 -6.30 13.01 -12.98
C ASP A 112 -5.68 12.33 -11.73
N LEU A 113 -6.13 12.68 -10.51
CA LEU A 113 -5.75 11.94 -9.28
C LEU A 113 -6.14 10.46 -9.33
N ARG A 114 -7.34 10.14 -9.80
CA ARG A 114 -7.78 8.75 -9.92
C ARG A 114 -6.87 7.98 -10.89
N ALA A 115 -6.53 8.58 -12.03
CA ALA A 115 -5.62 7.98 -13.02
C ALA A 115 -4.20 7.80 -12.48
N GLU A 116 -3.69 8.74 -11.67
CA GLU A 116 -2.41 8.57 -10.97
C GLU A 116 -2.46 7.39 -9.97
N GLY A 117 -3.58 7.20 -9.27
CA GLY A 117 -3.79 6.05 -8.40
C GLY A 117 -3.85 4.72 -9.17
N ASP A 118 -4.51 4.70 -10.34
CA ASP A 118 -4.52 3.52 -11.24
C ASP A 118 -3.11 3.11 -11.68
N ALA A 119 -2.16 4.04 -11.75
CA ALA A 119 -0.77 3.75 -12.12
C ALA A 119 0.02 3.01 -11.02
N LEU A 120 -0.45 3.03 -9.77
CA LEU A 120 0.20 2.33 -8.65
C LEU A 120 -0.04 0.80 -8.68
N GLY A 121 -1.08 0.35 -9.40
CA GLY A 121 -1.38 -1.06 -9.60
C GLY A 121 -2.87 -1.34 -9.73
N ASP A 122 -3.23 -2.61 -9.97
CA ASP A 122 -4.62 -3.06 -10.02
C ASP A 122 -5.18 -3.40 -8.62
N MET A 123 -6.40 -3.96 -8.59
CA MET A 123 -7.10 -4.36 -7.36
C MET A 123 -6.36 -5.43 -6.53
N PHE A 124 -5.49 -6.23 -7.16
CA PHE A 124 -4.70 -7.28 -6.51
C PHE A 124 -3.27 -6.84 -6.20
N SER A 125 -2.91 -5.61 -6.55
CA SER A 125 -1.59 -5.06 -6.28
C SER A 125 -1.36 -4.84 -4.77
N PRO A 126 -0.10 -4.86 -4.31
CA PRO A 126 0.24 -4.63 -2.90
C PRO A 126 -0.05 -3.20 -2.42
N LEU A 127 -0.43 -2.28 -3.33
CA LEU A 127 -0.80 -0.88 -3.06
C LEU A 127 -2.24 -0.59 -3.52
N SER A 128 -3.10 -1.62 -3.56
CA SER A 128 -4.48 -1.52 -4.06
C SER A 128 -5.35 -0.50 -3.32
N TYR A 129 -5.15 -0.29 -2.02
CA TYR A 129 -5.87 0.73 -1.26
C TYR A 129 -5.41 2.14 -1.62
N CYS A 130 -4.17 2.32 -2.10
CA CYS A 130 -3.73 3.62 -2.62
C CYS A 130 -4.47 3.97 -3.91
N ARG A 131 -4.69 2.99 -4.79
CA ARG A 131 -5.62 3.17 -5.91
C ARG A 131 -7.04 3.48 -5.40
N GLY A 132 -7.55 2.72 -4.44
CA GLY A 132 -8.88 2.92 -3.87
C GLY A 132 -9.10 4.32 -3.28
N ALA A 133 -8.09 4.87 -2.61
CA ALA A 133 -8.11 6.25 -2.09
C ALA A 133 -8.34 7.29 -3.20
N GLY A 134 -7.76 7.10 -4.38
CA GLY A 134 -8.02 7.95 -5.55
C GLY A 134 -9.46 7.91 -6.05
N TYR A 135 -10.04 6.71 -6.08
CA TYR A 135 -11.44 6.52 -6.46
C TYR A 135 -12.37 7.19 -5.45
N LYS A 136 -12.15 6.95 -4.15
CA LYS A 136 -12.95 7.57 -3.09
C LYS A 136 -12.79 9.07 -2.99
N ALA A 137 -11.61 9.61 -3.30
CA ALA A 137 -11.42 11.06 -3.41
C ALA A 137 -12.29 11.66 -4.54
N GLN A 138 -12.33 11.01 -5.71
CA GLN A 138 -13.17 11.45 -6.84
C GLN A 138 -14.67 11.27 -6.58
N GLU A 139 -15.05 10.22 -5.87
CA GLU A 139 -16.42 9.99 -5.41
C GLU A 139 -16.85 11.08 -4.43
N TYR A 140 -16.02 11.40 -3.43
CA TYR A 140 -16.26 12.49 -2.49
C TYR A 140 -16.49 13.83 -3.20
N TRP A 141 -15.65 14.18 -4.18
CA TRP A 141 -15.88 15.36 -5.02
C TRP A 141 -17.23 15.30 -5.75
N SER A 142 -17.60 14.14 -6.26
CA SER A 142 -18.85 13.97 -7.02
C SER A 142 -20.09 14.10 -6.12
N VAL A 143 -20.00 13.67 -4.87
CA VAL A 143 -21.04 13.91 -3.85
C VAL A 143 -21.12 15.38 -3.48
N VAL A 144 -19.99 16.03 -3.17
CA VAL A 144 -19.93 17.47 -2.83
C VAL A 144 -20.45 18.34 -3.98
N ALA A 145 -20.13 17.99 -5.23
CA ALA A 145 -20.61 18.69 -6.42
C ALA A 145 -22.09 18.38 -6.77
N GLY A 146 -22.76 17.49 -6.03
CA GLY A 146 -24.17 17.14 -6.22
C GLY A 146 -24.47 16.20 -7.40
N ASN A 147 -23.44 15.56 -7.95
CA ASN A 147 -23.55 14.57 -9.03
C ASN A 147 -23.99 13.20 -8.50
N ILE A 148 -23.59 12.86 -7.27
CA ILE A 148 -24.09 11.71 -6.52
C ILE A 148 -24.97 12.24 -5.40
N ARG A 149 -26.22 11.80 -5.35
CA ARG A 149 -27.24 12.29 -4.40
C ARG A 149 -27.72 11.23 -3.41
N THR A 150 -27.27 10.00 -3.58
CA THR A 150 -27.64 8.85 -2.75
C THR A 150 -26.75 8.68 -1.53
N GLU A 151 -25.68 9.46 -1.42
CA GLU A 151 -24.67 9.41 -0.37
C GLU A 151 -24.46 10.82 0.19
N THR A 152 -24.14 10.92 1.49
CA THR A 152 -23.83 12.21 2.12
C THR A 152 -22.36 12.56 1.94
N PRO A 153 -21.99 13.86 1.91
CA PRO A 153 -20.57 14.26 1.88
C PRO A 153 -19.76 13.68 3.05
N GLU A 154 -20.37 13.51 4.22
CA GLU A 154 -19.75 12.94 5.41
C GLU A 154 -19.40 11.46 5.23
N ASP A 155 -20.33 10.67 4.70
CA ASP A 155 -20.11 9.23 4.45
C ASP A 155 -19.04 9.02 3.36
N ALA A 156 -19.12 9.79 2.27
CA ALA A 156 -18.13 9.73 1.19
C ALA A 156 -16.73 10.14 1.65
N LEU A 157 -16.63 11.14 2.53
CA LEU A 157 -15.37 11.53 3.15
C LEU A 157 -14.85 10.42 4.08
N ALA A 158 -15.71 9.79 4.87
CA ALA A 158 -15.32 8.69 5.75
C ALA A 158 -14.76 7.50 4.95
N ALA A 159 -15.40 7.15 3.84
CA ALA A 159 -14.92 6.10 2.93
C ALA A 159 -13.54 6.44 2.33
N TYR A 160 -13.31 7.71 1.96
CA TYR A 160 -11.98 8.16 1.54
C TYR A 160 -10.94 8.01 2.66
N VAL A 161 -11.26 8.45 3.88
CA VAL A 161 -10.34 8.39 5.02
C VAL A 161 -9.97 6.93 5.36
N GLU A 162 -10.92 6.01 5.25
CA GLU A 162 -10.68 4.58 5.43
C GLU A 162 -9.70 4.04 4.40
N GLU A 163 -9.94 4.29 3.11
CA GLU A 163 -9.03 3.87 2.03
C GLU A 163 -7.63 4.50 2.16
N ALA A 164 -7.57 5.79 2.51
CA ALA A 164 -6.31 6.51 2.73
C ALA A 164 -5.51 5.90 3.89
N LYS A 165 -6.18 5.51 4.98
CA LYS A 165 -5.56 4.81 6.11
C LYS A 165 -5.05 3.43 5.68
N ASN A 166 -5.85 2.66 4.97
CA ASN A 166 -5.44 1.32 4.50
C ASN A 166 -4.27 1.40 3.50
N CYS A 167 -4.23 2.44 2.66
CA CYS A 167 -3.08 2.73 1.81
C CYS A 167 -1.82 3.02 2.63
N GLN A 168 -1.92 3.85 3.68
CA GLN A 168 -0.81 4.12 4.59
C GLN A 168 -0.32 2.83 5.25
N ASP A 169 -1.23 1.97 5.72
CA ASP A 169 -0.89 0.68 6.32
C ASP A 169 -0.17 -0.24 5.30
N GLN A 170 -0.55 -0.22 4.01
CA GLN A 170 0.17 -0.93 2.95
C GLN A 170 1.58 -0.36 2.72
N ILE A 171 1.75 0.96 2.73
CA ILE A 171 3.05 1.67 2.57
C ILE A 171 4.01 1.40 3.74
N ASP A 172 3.47 1.28 4.94
CA ASP A 172 4.28 1.11 6.15
C ASP A 172 4.70 -0.34 6.37
N ASN A 173 3.81 -1.28 6.08
CA ASN A 173 4.03 -2.69 6.41
C ASN A 173 4.52 -3.52 5.22
N GLY A 174 4.12 -3.18 3.99
CA GLY A 174 4.47 -3.89 2.76
C GLY A 174 4.14 -5.39 2.72
N PRO A 175 4.25 -6.03 1.55
CA PRO A 175 4.19 -7.47 1.45
C PRO A 175 5.45 -8.11 2.05
N LYS A 176 5.26 -9.18 2.83
CA LYS A 176 6.38 -10.00 3.35
C LYS A 176 6.80 -11.04 2.33
N SER A 177 8.08 -11.40 2.34
CA SER A 177 8.60 -12.47 1.48
C SER A 177 7.98 -13.82 1.85
N LYS A 178 7.46 -14.50 0.83
CA LYS A 178 6.78 -15.79 0.92
C LYS A 178 7.35 -16.75 -0.12
N THR A 179 7.44 -18.01 0.28
CA THR A 179 7.71 -19.16 -0.59
C THR A 179 6.47 -20.05 -0.62
N TYR A 180 6.11 -20.50 -1.81
CA TYR A 180 5.00 -21.40 -2.06
C TYR A 180 5.50 -22.82 -2.19
N ILE A 181 4.88 -23.75 -1.46
CA ILE A 181 5.31 -25.15 -1.36
C ILE A 181 4.09 -26.05 -1.55
N GLU A 182 4.19 -27.05 -2.40
CA GLU A 182 3.23 -28.15 -2.54
C GLU A 182 3.70 -29.37 -1.75
N THR A 183 2.75 -30.10 -1.16
CA THR A 183 2.96 -31.40 -0.51
C THR A 183 1.88 -32.38 -0.94
N ASP A 184 2.04 -33.67 -0.64
CA ASP A 184 0.91 -34.60 -0.65
C ASP A 184 -0.17 -34.15 0.36
N ILE A 185 -1.43 -34.52 0.15
CA ILE A 185 -2.58 -34.00 0.93
C ILE A 185 -2.52 -34.36 2.42
N ASP A 186 -1.88 -35.48 2.76
CA ASP A 186 -1.75 -35.96 4.14
C ASP A 186 -0.46 -35.47 4.83
N LYS A 187 0.41 -34.75 4.11
CA LYS A 187 1.65 -34.22 4.68
C LYS A 187 1.40 -32.94 5.48
N LYS A 188 2.11 -32.85 6.60
CA LYS A 188 2.19 -31.66 7.45
C LYS A 188 2.95 -30.52 6.74
N PRO A 189 2.72 -29.26 7.13
CA PRO A 189 3.46 -28.14 6.57
C PRO A 189 4.98 -28.31 6.75
N PRO A 190 5.79 -27.68 5.89
CA PRO A 190 7.25 -27.72 6.00
C PRO A 190 7.77 -27.20 7.35
N VAL A 191 7.13 -26.17 7.91
CA VAL A 191 7.40 -25.58 9.23
C VAL A 191 6.10 -25.12 9.88
N ASP A 192 6.06 -25.12 11.22
CA ASP A 192 4.94 -24.55 11.96
C ASP A 192 4.81 -23.05 11.62
N GLY A 193 3.58 -22.62 11.33
CA GLY A 193 3.27 -21.26 10.88
C GLY A 193 3.15 -21.07 9.37
N CYS A 194 3.44 -22.08 8.54
CA CYS A 194 3.01 -22.07 7.14
C CYS A 194 1.48 -22.13 7.04
N LEU A 195 0.90 -21.31 6.16
CA LEU A 195 -0.54 -21.21 5.95
C LEU A 195 -0.97 -22.12 4.79
N LYS A 196 -2.01 -22.92 4.98
CA LYS A 196 -2.60 -23.73 3.90
C LYS A 196 -3.24 -22.81 2.86
N ILE A 197 -2.90 -23.01 1.59
CA ILE A 197 -3.57 -22.33 0.46
C ILE A 197 -4.83 -23.11 0.16
N ILE A 198 -5.99 -22.44 0.27
CA ILE A 198 -7.29 -23.05 -0.08
C ILE A 198 -7.47 -22.94 -1.58
N SER A 199 -7.57 -24.07 -2.26
CA SER A 199 -7.93 -24.13 -3.67
C SER A 199 -9.43 -24.27 -3.83
N LEU A 200 -9.97 -23.56 -4.83
CA LEU A 200 -11.40 -23.57 -5.15
C LEU A 200 -11.76 -24.64 -6.20
N GLY A 201 -10.83 -25.54 -6.55
CA GLY A 201 -11.03 -26.63 -7.51
C GLY A 201 -11.37 -27.97 -6.86
N SER A 202 -12.09 -28.82 -7.60
CA SER A 202 -12.40 -30.20 -7.19
C SER A 202 -11.32 -31.18 -7.68
N GLU A 203 -10.78 -31.97 -6.75
CA GLU A 203 -9.68 -32.95 -6.85
C GLU A 203 -8.25 -32.39 -6.69
N GLU A 204 -7.90 -32.06 -5.46
CA GLU A 204 -6.52 -31.79 -5.09
C GLU A 204 -5.79 -33.07 -4.70
N LYS A 205 -4.87 -33.53 -5.54
CA LYS A 205 -3.91 -34.60 -5.19
C LYS A 205 -2.76 -34.08 -4.32
N VAL A 206 -2.60 -32.76 -4.25
CA VAL A 206 -1.53 -32.05 -3.55
C VAL A 206 -2.11 -30.90 -2.75
N GLN A 207 -1.47 -30.55 -1.65
CA GLN A 207 -1.83 -29.44 -0.78
C GLN A 207 -0.80 -28.31 -0.91
N GLY A 208 -1.28 -27.10 -1.17
CA GLY A 208 -0.45 -25.89 -1.23
C GLY A 208 -0.25 -25.23 0.13
N TRP A 209 0.94 -24.66 0.33
CA TRP A 209 1.36 -23.93 1.52
C TRP A 209 2.00 -22.60 1.14
N SER A 210 1.69 -21.55 1.89
CA SER A 210 2.38 -20.27 1.87
C SER A 210 3.20 -20.13 3.15
N CYS A 211 4.52 -20.10 3.01
CA CYS A 211 5.45 -20.03 4.12
C CYS A 211 6.23 -18.71 4.04
N SER A 212 6.44 -18.02 5.17
CA SER A 212 7.37 -16.88 5.19
C SER A 212 8.80 -17.38 4.98
N THR A 213 9.55 -16.70 4.12
CA THR A 213 10.96 -17.03 3.84
C THR A 213 11.82 -17.00 5.12
N GLU A 214 11.50 -16.12 6.07
CA GLU A 214 12.17 -16.04 7.38
C GLU A 214 11.90 -17.25 8.28
N LEU A 215 10.73 -17.89 8.15
CA LEU A 215 10.41 -19.10 8.90
C LEU A 215 11.17 -20.29 8.33
N LEU A 216 11.31 -20.35 7.00
CA LEU A 216 12.04 -21.40 6.31
C LEU A 216 13.55 -21.35 6.54
N SER A 217 14.12 -20.16 6.79
CA SER A 217 15.55 -19.98 7.04
C SER A 217 16.00 -20.27 8.49
N LYS A 218 15.06 -20.44 9.42
CA LYS A 218 15.33 -20.73 10.84
C LYS A 218 15.34 -22.23 11.17
N LYS A 219 15.07 -23.08 10.19
CA LYS A 219 15.05 -24.53 10.31
C LYS A 219 16.39 -25.12 9.91
#